data_AF-A0A238WR13-F1
#
_entry.id   AF-A0A238WR13-F1
#
_cell.length_a   1.000
_cell.length_b   1.000
_cell.length_c   1.000
_cell.angle_alpha   90.00
_cell.angle_beta   90.00
_cell.angle_gamma   90.00
#
_symmetry.space_group_name_H-M   'P 1'
#
loop_
_entity.id
_entity.type
_entity.pdbx_description
1 polymer ?
#
loop_
_entity_poly.entity_id
_entity_poly.type
_entity_poly.pdbx_seq_one_letter_code
_entity_poly.pdbx_strand_id
1 'polypeptide(L)'
;MTVISVHAPSHREALWELESAFERGDLITVFGRCTVSYAGRAASELGVGDRLLILKPDGAALVHTDEGRTPVNWQPPGSTHHAAVREGRLRVRSKRTNPAETLLVRFERVHQLSAMSVTGGRDLELHGSEEDLRTRVLERPELIAPGFEPVSTERETAAGPVDVFGVDDAGDPVVVELKRRRVGPDAVGQLARYVAAVRDELTGDGEFLADHEAATADDSVRGVLVAPSLTDRAADLLADRGFDHVALGPPADAGESVDALADDSDDSDDLDDSNTTAGSGSRPDESA
;
A
#
# COMPACT_ATOMS: atom_id res chain seq x y z
N MET A 1 2.76 33.52 -7.41
CA MET A 1 3.59 32.64 -6.56
C MET A 1 5.01 32.74 -7.05
N THR A 2 5.97 32.98 -6.16
CA THR A 2 7.38 33.06 -6.54
C THR A 2 7.96 31.66 -6.47
N VAL A 3 8.34 31.11 -7.62
CA VAL A 3 9.09 29.86 -7.70
C VAL A 3 10.57 30.22 -7.73
N ILE A 4 11.35 29.62 -6.85
CA ILE A 4 12.81 29.65 -6.95
C ILE A 4 13.24 28.35 -7.62
N SER A 5 14.05 28.46 -8.66
CA SER A 5 14.73 27.32 -9.27
C SER A 5 16.14 27.72 -9.65
N VAL A 6 17.12 27.05 -9.06
CA VAL A 6 18.54 27.24 -9.34
C VAL A 6 19.12 25.97 -9.95
N HIS A 7 19.96 26.14 -10.97
CA HIS A 7 20.57 25.05 -11.72
C HIS A 7 22.07 25.00 -11.46
N ALA A 8 22.58 23.81 -11.17
CA ALA A 8 23.96 23.56 -10.76
C ALA A 8 24.49 24.56 -9.70
N PRO A 9 23.70 24.89 -8.64
CA PRO A 9 24.12 25.86 -7.65
C PRO A 9 25.38 25.39 -6.91
N SER A 10 26.17 26.33 -6.43
CA SER A 10 27.23 25.98 -5.49
C SER A 10 26.63 25.41 -4.19
N HIS A 11 27.37 24.59 -3.45
CA HIS A 11 26.90 24.04 -2.16
C HIS A 11 26.49 25.14 -1.15
N ARG A 12 27.11 26.32 -1.23
CA ARG A 12 26.78 27.47 -0.38
C ARG A 12 25.52 28.19 -0.83
N GLU A 13 25.36 28.37 -2.13
CA GLU A 13 24.14 28.93 -2.72
C GLU A 13 22.94 28.04 -2.43
N ALA A 14 23.09 26.73 -2.63
CA ALA A 14 22.05 25.76 -2.28
C ALA A 14 21.71 25.79 -0.78
N LEU A 15 22.69 25.99 0.11
CA LEU A 15 22.43 26.17 1.54
C LEU A 15 21.57 27.41 1.82
N TRP A 16 21.93 28.55 1.23
CA TRP A 16 21.15 29.80 1.38
C TRP A 16 19.70 29.58 0.94
N GLU A 17 19.51 29.00 -0.25
CA GLU A 17 18.17 28.77 -0.80
C GLU A 17 17.35 27.81 0.08
N LEU A 18 17.97 26.75 0.63
CA LEU A 18 17.32 25.85 1.56
C LEU A 18 16.90 26.54 2.86
N GLU A 19 17.79 27.31 3.48
CA GLU A 19 17.49 28.03 4.73
C GLU A 19 16.33 29.01 4.52
N SER A 20 16.37 29.76 3.43
CA SER A 20 15.28 30.69 3.07
C SER A 20 13.96 29.96 2.79
N ALA A 21 14.00 28.79 2.14
CA ALA A 21 12.82 27.99 1.84
C ALA A 21 12.23 27.32 3.10
N PHE A 22 13.07 26.92 4.07
CA PHE A 22 12.60 26.40 5.36
C PHE A 22 11.83 27.47 6.15
N GLU A 23 12.32 28.71 6.17
CA GLU A 23 11.63 29.83 6.83
C GLU A 23 10.27 30.14 6.22
N ARG A 24 10.14 30.01 4.89
CA ARG A 24 8.88 30.22 4.17
C ARG A 24 7.90 29.05 4.27
N GLY A 25 8.36 27.88 4.72
CA GLY A 25 7.55 26.66 4.70
C GLY A 25 7.23 26.21 3.28
N ASP A 26 8.19 26.32 2.36
CA ASP A 26 8.01 25.88 0.97
C ASP A 26 8.15 24.36 0.83
N LEU A 27 7.50 23.79 -0.19
CA LEU A 27 7.87 22.48 -0.70
C LEU A 27 9.16 22.60 -1.50
N ILE A 28 10.13 21.78 -1.13
CA ILE A 28 11.48 21.82 -1.70
C ILE A 28 11.76 20.52 -2.43
N THR A 29 12.36 20.64 -3.61
CA THR A 29 12.93 19.52 -4.35
C THR A 29 14.41 19.79 -4.61
N VAL A 30 15.25 18.78 -4.41
CA VAL A 30 16.69 18.83 -4.69
C VAL A 30 17.05 17.60 -5.49
N PHE A 31 17.51 17.79 -6.72
CA PHE A 31 18.04 16.72 -7.56
C PHE A 31 19.56 16.82 -7.60
N GLY A 32 20.25 15.72 -7.32
CA GLY A 32 21.71 15.75 -7.26
C GLY A 32 22.35 14.40 -6.98
N ARG A 33 23.64 14.31 -7.28
CA ARG A 33 24.49 13.17 -6.94
C ARG A 33 24.80 13.19 -5.46
N CYS A 34 24.37 12.18 -4.72
CA CYS A 34 24.48 12.15 -3.27
C CYS A 34 24.73 10.74 -2.72
N THR A 35 24.96 10.65 -1.42
CA THR A 35 24.78 9.43 -0.61
C THR A 35 23.70 9.67 0.44
N VAL A 36 23.10 8.59 0.92
CA VAL A 36 22.02 8.66 1.93
C VAL A 36 22.32 7.69 3.05
N SER A 37 22.14 8.13 4.29
CA SER A 37 22.25 7.29 5.47
C SER A 37 21.06 7.54 6.38
N TYR A 38 20.46 6.48 6.91
CA TYR A 38 19.39 6.55 7.89
C TYR A 38 19.78 5.76 9.14
N ALA A 39 19.46 6.33 10.31
CA ALA A 39 19.62 5.69 11.60
C ALA A 39 18.39 5.96 12.47
N GLY A 40 17.76 4.91 12.98
CA GLY A 40 16.54 4.99 13.77
C GLY A 40 16.09 3.60 14.22
N ARG A 41 14.83 3.24 13.91
CA ARG A 41 14.30 1.88 14.14
C ARG A 41 15.05 0.80 13.34
N ALA A 42 15.67 1.20 12.24
CA ALA A 42 16.61 0.41 11.47
C ALA A 42 17.83 1.27 11.13
N ALA A 43 18.80 0.69 10.42
CA ALA A 43 19.91 1.43 9.83
C ALA A 43 19.98 1.09 8.33
N SER A 44 20.21 2.11 7.50
CA SER A 44 20.43 1.90 6.07
C SER A 44 21.48 2.86 5.53
N GLU A 45 22.23 2.40 4.55
CA GLU A 45 23.15 3.21 3.76
C GLU A 45 22.87 2.98 2.28
N LEU A 46 22.85 4.07 1.53
CA LEU A 46 22.67 4.05 0.09
C LEU A 46 23.85 4.78 -0.55
N GLY A 47 24.56 4.04 -1.41
CA GLY A 47 25.81 4.48 -2.05
C GLY A 47 25.64 5.68 -2.96
N VAL A 48 26.71 6.09 -3.64
CA VAL A 48 26.67 7.26 -4.52
C VAL A 48 25.71 7.06 -5.69
N GLY A 49 24.92 8.08 -6.02
CA GLY A 49 23.95 8.04 -7.12
C GLY A 49 23.16 9.35 -7.23
N ASP A 50 22.54 9.58 -8.39
CA ASP A 50 21.65 10.72 -8.60
C ASP A 50 20.27 10.42 -8.01
N ARG A 51 19.76 11.34 -7.17
CA ARG A 51 18.51 11.14 -6.42
C ARG A 51 17.70 12.41 -6.36
N LEU A 52 16.38 12.22 -6.27
CA LEU A 52 15.44 13.26 -5.95
C LEU A 52 15.16 13.25 -4.45
N LEU A 53 15.50 14.34 -3.77
CA LEU A 53 15.08 14.63 -2.40
C LEU A 53 13.89 15.59 -2.43
N ILE A 54 12.80 15.23 -1.78
CA ILE A 54 11.63 16.07 -1.55
C ILE A 54 11.54 16.38 -0.05
N LEU A 55 11.41 17.65 0.31
CA LEU A 55 11.16 18.10 1.68
C LEU A 55 9.83 18.85 1.68
N LYS A 56 8.88 18.35 2.48
CA LYS A 56 7.54 18.93 2.58
C LYS A 56 7.45 19.89 3.77
N PRO A 57 6.56 20.89 3.72
CA PRO A 57 6.34 21.85 4.81
C PRO A 57 5.87 21.21 6.13
N ASP A 58 5.20 20.05 6.06
CA ASP A 58 4.75 19.29 7.22
C ASP A 58 5.89 18.51 7.91
N GLY A 59 7.12 18.61 7.39
CA GLY A 59 8.29 17.93 7.93
C GLY A 59 8.58 16.58 7.29
N ALA A 60 7.77 16.07 6.35
CA ALA A 60 8.12 14.84 5.65
C ALA A 60 9.36 15.03 4.75
N ALA A 61 10.20 14.02 4.67
CA ALA A 61 11.30 13.95 3.70
C ALA A 61 11.22 12.66 2.91
N LEU A 62 11.41 12.72 1.59
CA LEU A 62 11.33 11.57 0.69
C LEU A 62 12.55 11.56 -0.22
N VAL A 63 13.22 10.42 -0.32
CA VAL A 63 14.31 10.20 -1.27
C VAL A 63 13.86 9.17 -2.29
N HIS A 64 13.93 9.53 -3.57
CA HIS A 64 13.62 8.65 -4.70
C HIS A 64 14.87 8.38 -5.55
N THR A 65 14.90 7.18 -6.11
CA THR A 65 15.72 6.76 -7.24
C THR A 65 14.92 6.89 -8.55
N ASP A 66 15.46 6.38 -9.64
CA ASP A 66 14.84 6.31 -10.96
C ASP A 66 13.70 5.28 -11.06
N GLU A 67 13.70 4.26 -10.22
CA GLU A 67 12.67 3.23 -10.21
C GLU A 67 11.79 3.25 -8.95
N GLY A 68 10.59 2.67 -9.09
CA GLY A 68 9.66 2.40 -8.00
C GLY A 68 8.76 3.58 -7.61
N ARG A 69 7.55 3.25 -7.15
CA ARG A 69 6.57 4.24 -6.67
C ARG A 69 6.95 4.84 -5.31
N THR A 70 7.54 4.03 -4.43
CA THR A 70 7.80 4.38 -3.04
C THR A 70 9.19 4.97 -2.86
N PRO A 71 9.39 5.96 -1.97
CA PRO A 71 10.72 6.47 -1.66
C PRO A 71 11.59 5.36 -1.06
N VAL A 72 12.86 5.32 -1.48
CA VAL A 72 13.86 4.36 -0.97
C VAL A 72 14.29 4.68 0.47
N ASN A 73 14.19 5.94 0.88
CA ASN A 73 14.37 6.38 2.26
C ASN A 73 13.47 7.58 2.54
N TRP A 74 12.94 7.68 3.75
CA TRP A 74 12.00 8.74 4.11
C TRP A 74 12.00 9.07 5.61
N GLN A 75 11.39 10.20 5.95
CA GLN A 75 10.99 10.60 7.30
C GLN A 75 9.51 11.05 7.29
N PRO A 76 8.72 10.71 8.33
CA PRO A 76 7.32 11.09 8.41
C PRO A 76 7.13 12.61 8.60
N PRO A 77 5.90 13.11 8.43
CA PRO A 77 5.49 14.41 8.94
C PRO A 77 5.88 14.61 10.41
N GLY A 78 6.11 15.86 10.80
CA GLY A 78 6.57 16.25 12.14
C GLY A 78 8.09 16.17 12.33
N SER A 79 8.86 15.77 11.30
CA SER A 79 10.32 15.81 11.35
C SER A 79 10.86 17.22 11.07
N THR A 80 12.04 17.54 11.62
CA THR A 80 12.70 18.83 11.43
C THR A 80 13.86 18.72 10.45
N HIS A 81 13.88 19.57 9.44
CA HIS A 81 14.93 19.62 8.43
C HIS A 81 16.00 20.65 8.80
N HIS A 82 17.27 20.29 8.55
CA HIS A 82 18.41 21.17 8.71
C HIS A 82 19.37 20.98 7.53
N ALA A 83 19.83 22.08 6.95
CA ALA A 83 20.89 22.06 5.95
C ALA A 83 22.20 22.59 6.56
N ALA A 84 23.34 22.13 6.05
CA ALA A 84 24.64 22.68 6.39
C ALA A 84 25.66 22.35 5.29
N VAL A 85 26.66 23.21 5.12
CA VAL A 85 27.86 22.88 4.35
C VAL A 85 28.95 22.41 5.32
N ARG A 86 29.42 21.18 5.15
CA ARG A 86 30.53 20.59 5.92
C ARG A 86 31.54 19.99 4.95
N GLU A 87 32.82 20.29 5.16
CA GLU A 87 33.90 19.88 4.24
C GLU A 87 33.62 20.33 2.79
N GLY A 88 33.02 21.52 2.63
CA GLY A 88 32.67 22.06 1.31
C GLY A 88 31.48 21.39 0.60
N ARG A 89 30.84 20.40 1.22
CA ARG A 89 29.69 19.67 0.64
C ARG A 89 28.40 19.97 1.40
N LEU A 90 27.30 20.15 0.66
CA LEU A 90 25.97 20.29 1.22
C LEU A 90 25.51 18.98 1.87
N ARG A 91 24.95 19.10 3.07
CA ARG A 91 24.31 18.02 3.81
C ARG A 91 22.92 18.47 4.23
N VAL A 92 21.91 17.66 3.93
CA VAL A 92 20.54 17.86 4.39
C VAL A 92 20.19 16.75 5.38
N ARG A 93 19.75 17.13 6.57
CA ARG A 93 19.43 16.23 7.66
C ARG A 93 17.98 16.42 8.08
N SER A 94 17.19 15.35 8.07
CA SER A 94 15.84 15.33 8.61
C SER A 94 15.79 14.49 9.90
N LYS A 95 15.31 15.08 10.98
CA LYS A 95 15.30 14.47 12.32
C LYS A 95 13.89 14.32 12.87
N ARG A 96 13.62 13.15 13.44
CA ARG A 96 12.44 12.85 14.25
C ARG A 96 12.87 12.56 15.68
N THR A 97 12.10 12.99 16.67
CA THR A 97 12.44 12.84 18.09
C THR A 97 11.80 11.61 18.75
N ASN A 98 10.62 11.19 18.29
CA ASN A 98 9.92 10.02 18.86
C ASN A 98 9.32 9.09 17.78
N PRO A 99 9.92 7.90 17.55
CA PRO A 99 11.25 7.51 18.01
C PRO A 99 12.35 8.43 17.44
N ALA A 100 13.54 8.39 18.04
CA ALA A 100 14.69 9.14 17.54
C ALA A 100 15.17 8.54 16.22
N GLU A 101 15.01 9.30 15.13
CA GLU A 101 15.38 8.87 13.77
C GLU A 101 16.09 10.02 13.07
N THR A 102 17.11 9.71 12.26
CA THR A 102 17.85 10.68 11.46
C THR A 102 18.04 10.16 10.05
N LEU A 103 17.54 10.90 9.06
CA LEU A 103 17.86 10.75 7.65
C LEU A 103 18.89 11.82 7.27
N LEU A 104 19.96 11.43 6.59
CA LEU A 104 21.02 12.33 6.18
C LEU A 104 21.41 12.10 4.72
N VAL A 105 21.20 13.13 3.89
CA VAL A 105 21.58 13.17 2.48
C VAL A 105 22.82 14.05 2.33
N ARG A 106 23.89 13.50 1.75
CA ARG A 106 25.16 14.22 1.51
C ARG A 106 25.37 14.38 0.02
N PHE A 107 25.32 15.61 -0.47
CA PHE A 107 25.48 15.89 -1.89
C PHE A 107 26.96 16.00 -2.29
N GLU A 108 27.35 15.29 -3.33
CA GLU A 108 28.59 15.54 -4.07
C GLU A 108 28.38 16.72 -5.03
N ARG A 109 27.22 16.74 -5.69
CA ARG A 109 26.79 17.78 -6.61
C ARG A 109 25.28 17.98 -6.51
N VAL A 110 24.85 19.23 -6.46
CA VAL A 110 23.44 19.59 -6.66
C VAL A 110 23.27 19.96 -8.12
N HIS A 111 22.40 19.25 -8.84
CA HIS A 111 22.09 19.56 -10.24
C HIS A 111 20.98 20.59 -10.33
N GLN A 112 19.99 20.51 -9.44
CA GLN A 112 18.90 21.46 -9.35
C GLN A 112 18.35 21.53 -7.93
N LEU A 113 17.94 22.73 -7.52
CA LEU A 113 17.11 22.95 -6.35
C LEU A 113 15.93 23.82 -6.76
N SER A 114 14.72 23.43 -6.36
CA SER A 114 13.52 24.25 -6.53
C SER A 114 12.73 24.33 -5.23
N ALA A 115 12.20 25.52 -4.93
CA ALA A 115 11.36 25.79 -3.77
C ALA A 115 10.08 26.52 -4.20
N MET A 116 8.93 26.01 -3.74
CA MET A 116 7.62 26.51 -4.15
C MET A 116 6.65 26.48 -2.96
N SER A 117 5.84 27.52 -2.80
CA SER A 117 4.73 27.47 -1.86
C SER A 117 3.66 26.51 -2.37
N VAL A 118 3.02 25.77 -1.45
CA VAL A 118 1.89 24.88 -1.77
C VAL A 118 0.64 25.41 -1.06
N THR A 119 -0.46 25.54 -1.80
CA THR A 119 -1.74 26.05 -1.30
C THR A 119 -2.87 25.07 -1.61
N GLY A 120 -3.80 24.86 -0.66
CA GLY A 120 -5.02 24.08 -0.87
C GLY A 120 -4.91 22.56 -0.61
N GLY A 121 -6.07 21.89 -0.62
CA GLY A 121 -6.27 20.43 -0.71
C GLY A 121 -5.37 19.55 0.16
N ARG A 122 -5.64 19.47 1.46
CA ARG A 122 -4.97 18.48 2.35
C ARG A 122 -5.74 17.17 2.48
N ASP A 123 -7.04 17.23 2.20
CA ASP A 123 -7.94 16.11 2.32
C ASP A 123 -8.18 15.53 0.93
N LEU A 124 -7.95 14.23 0.81
CA LEU A 124 -8.32 13.45 -0.37
C LEU A 124 -9.73 12.93 -0.14
N GLU A 125 -10.70 13.42 -0.90
CA GLU A 125 -12.02 12.77 -0.99
C GLU A 125 -11.86 11.51 -1.87
N LEU A 126 -11.88 10.35 -1.21
CA LEU A 126 -11.76 9.05 -1.89
C LEU A 126 -13.15 8.45 -2.08
N HIS A 127 -13.66 8.50 -3.31
CA HIS A 127 -14.86 7.76 -3.70
C HIS A 127 -14.49 6.34 -4.18
N GLY A 128 -15.35 5.36 -3.91
CA GLY A 128 -15.13 3.96 -4.27
C GLY A 128 -14.19 3.21 -3.31
N SER A 129 -14.24 3.58 -2.03
CA SER A 129 -13.52 2.94 -0.94
C SER A 129 -14.19 1.63 -0.49
N GLU A 130 -13.51 0.85 0.35
CA GLU A 130 -14.13 -0.29 1.04
C GLU A 130 -15.17 0.15 2.08
N GLU A 131 -15.05 1.38 2.59
CA GLU A 131 -16.02 2.02 3.47
C GLU A 131 -17.34 2.33 2.73
N ASP A 132 -17.27 2.78 1.47
CA ASP A 132 -18.46 2.98 0.63
C ASP A 132 -19.17 1.64 0.36
N LEU A 133 -18.39 0.57 0.13
CA LEU A 133 -18.94 -0.79 -0.02
C LEU A 133 -19.58 -1.29 1.28
N ARG A 134 -18.96 -1.03 2.44
CA ARG A 134 -19.50 -1.36 3.76
C ARG A 134 -20.83 -0.64 4.01
N THR A 135 -20.86 0.67 3.77
CA THR A 135 -22.08 1.48 3.89
C THR A 135 -23.20 0.90 3.03
N ARG A 136 -22.90 0.55 1.78
CA ARG A 136 -23.86 -0.09 0.87
C ARG A 136 -24.39 -1.42 1.40
N VAL A 137 -23.54 -2.24 2.03
CA VAL A 137 -23.96 -3.52 2.64
C VAL A 137 -24.84 -3.31 3.87
N LEU A 138 -24.54 -2.31 4.70
CA LEU A 138 -25.35 -2.00 5.89
C LEU A 138 -26.72 -1.40 5.54
N GLU A 139 -26.77 -0.56 4.50
CA GLU A 139 -28.02 0.02 4.00
C GLU A 139 -28.88 -1.00 3.25
N ARG A 140 -28.25 -2.02 2.67
CA ARG A 140 -28.90 -3.07 1.87
C ARG A 140 -28.39 -4.48 2.20
N PRO A 141 -28.64 -4.99 3.42
CA PRO A 141 -28.14 -6.29 3.86
C PRO A 141 -28.61 -7.46 2.99
N GLU A 142 -29.75 -7.31 2.30
CA GLU A 142 -30.29 -8.30 1.38
C GLU A 142 -29.37 -8.61 0.18
N LEU A 143 -28.36 -7.75 -0.06
CA LEU A 143 -27.32 -7.99 -1.07
C LEU A 143 -26.36 -9.11 -0.68
N ILE A 144 -26.24 -9.43 0.62
CA ILE A 144 -25.32 -10.46 1.14
C ILE A 144 -25.98 -11.83 1.11
N ALA A 145 -27.13 -11.95 1.77
CA ALA A 145 -27.96 -13.15 1.78
C ALA A 145 -29.41 -12.78 2.16
N PRO A 146 -30.40 -13.61 1.78
CA PRO A 146 -31.77 -13.45 2.26
C PRO A 146 -31.81 -13.41 3.79
N GLY A 147 -32.47 -12.40 4.36
CA GLY A 147 -32.62 -12.27 5.82
C GLY A 147 -31.34 -12.00 6.61
N PHE A 148 -30.22 -11.68 5.94
CA PHE A 148 -29.00 -11.26 6.62
C PHE A 148 -29.22 -9.98 7.43
N GLU A 149 -28.92 -10.03 8.73
CA GLU A 149 -28.97 -8.91 9.65
C GLU A 149 -27.55 -8.58 10.14
N PRO A 150 -26.99 -7.41 9.77
CA PRO A 150 -25.69 -6.97 10.27
C PRO A 150 -25.78 -6.66 11.77
N VAL A 151 -24.95 -7.31 12.56
CA VAL A 151 -24.90 -7.13 14.02
C VAL A 151 -23.78 -6.17 14.42
N SER A 152 -22.64 -6.23 13.74
CA SER A 152 -21.48 -5.36 14.05
C SER A 152 -20.55 -5.18 12.86
N THR A 153 -19.79 -4.09 12.89
CA THR A 153 -18.74 -3.77 11.91
C THR A 153 -17.39 -3.65 12.61
N GLU A 154 -16.31 -4.01 11.93
CA GLU A 154 -14.95 -3.97 12.50
C GLU A 154 -14.88 -4.73 13.84
N ARG A 155 -15.57 -5.88 13.93
CA ARG A 155 -15.62 -6.70 15.14
C ARG A 155 -14.26 -7.31 15.39
N GLU A 156 -13.61 -6.92 16.49
CA GLU A 156 -12.32 -7.49 16.91
C GLU A 156 -12.42 -8.99 17.15
N THR A 157 -11.46 -9.76 16.63
CA THR A 157 -11.31 -11.21 16.85
C THR A 157 -9.84 -11.56 17.06
N ALA A 158 -9.55 -12.80 17.45
CA ALA A 158 -8.17 -13.30 17.55
C ALA A 158 -7.38 -13.22 16.22
N ALA A 159 -8.06 -13.18 15.08
CA ALA A 159 -7.45 -13.07 13.75
C ALA A 159 -7.37 -11.62 13.22
N GLY A 160 -7.93 -10.65 13.95
CA GLY A 160 -8.07 -9.25 13.54
C GLY A 160 -9.54 -8.82 13.38
N PRO A 161 -9.79 -7.56 12.99
CA PRO A 161 -11.15 -7.05 12.85
C PRO A 161 -11.84 -7.64 11.62
N VAL A 162 -13.05 -8.18 11.84
CA VAL A 162 -13.97 -8.63 10.78
C VAL A 162 -14.72 -7.42 10.22
N ASP A 163 -14.81 -7.30 8.89
CA ASP A 163 -15.45 -6.13 8.27
C ASP A 163 -16.93 -5.98 8.67
N VAL A 164 -17.73 -7.02 8.41
CA VAL A 164 -19.13 -7.07 8.89
C VAL A 164 -19.41 -8.45 9.44
N PHE A 165 -19.99 -8.49 10.63
CA PHE A 165 -20.49 -9.69 11.27
C PHE A 165 -22.00 -9.55 11.44
N GLY A 166 -22.74 -10.61 11.15
CA GLY A 166 -24.18 -10.65 11.30
C GLY A 166 -24.71 -12.06 11.46
N VAL A 167 -26.03 -12.20 11.32
CA VAL A 167 -26.73 -13.48 11.34
C VAL A 167 -27.63 -13.59 10.12
N ASP A 168 -27.86 -14.80 9.61
CA ASP A 168 -28.84 -15.03 8.55
C ASP A 168 -30.24 -15.38 9.10
N ASP A 169 -31.17 -15.71 8.20
CA ASP A 169 -32.56 -16.06 8.55
C ASP A 169 -32.70 -17.37 9.34
N ALA A 170 -31.67 -18.23 9.32
CA ALA A 170 -31.59 -19.42 10.16
C ALA A 170 -30.99 -19.12 11.54
N GLY A 171 -30.50 -17.89 11.77
CA GLY A 171 -29.79 -17.51 12.97
C GLY A 171 -28.31 -17.93 12.95
N ASP A 172 -27.80 -18.38 11.80
CA ASP A 172 -26.41 -18.82 11.67
C ASP A 172 -25.48 -17.59 11.56
N PRO A 173 -24.32 -17.59 12.25
CA PRO A 173 -23.36 -16.50 12.17
C PRO A 173 -22.78 -16.34 10.76
N VAL A 174 -22.76 -15.10 10.27
CA VAL A 174 -22.21 -14.75 8.95
C VAL A 174 -21.06 -13.77 9.11
N VAL A 175 -19.90 -14.15 8.59
CA VAL A 175 -18.68 -13.35 8.49
C VAL A 175 -18.54 -12.83 7.07
N VAL A 176 -18.52 -11.51 6.90
CA VAL A 176 -18.43 -10.87 5.60
C VAL A 176 -17.09 -10.14 5.47
N GLU A 177 -16.34 -10.46 4.41
CA GLU A 177 -15.09 -9.77 4.04
C GLU A 177 -15.34 -8.89 2.82
N LEU A 178 -14.98 -7.61 2.89
CA LEU A 178 -15.24 -6.64 1.83
C LEU A 178 -13.97 -6.31 1.05
N LYS A 179 -14.08 -6.33 -0.28
CA LYS A 179 -12.99 -5.97 -1.19
C LYS A 179 -13.51 -5.13 -2.33
N ARG A 180 -12.91 -3.95 -2.54
CA ARG A 180 -13.35 -3.01 -3.59
C ARG A 180 -12.92 -3.37 -5.01
N ARG A 181 -12.09 -4.40 -5.21
CA ARG A 181 -11.47 -4.79 -6.50
C ARG A 181 -11.51 -6.30 -6.70
N ARG A 182 -11.10 -6.75 -7.89
CA ARG A 182 -10.83 -8.16 -8.16
C ARG A 182 -9.82 -8.71 -7.16
N VAL A 183 -10.08 -9.90 -6.60
CA VAL A 183 -9.23 -10.48 -5.55
C VAL A 183 -8.69 -11.87 -5.86
N GLY A 184 -7.50 -12.13 -5.29
CA GLY A 184 -6.79 -13.39 -5.33
C GLY A 184 -6.98 -14.26 -4.07
N PRO A 185 -6.28 -15.40 -3.99
CA PRO A 185 -6.38 -16.36 -2.89
C PRO A 185 -6.17 -15.79 -1.49
N ASP A 186 -5.39 -14.71 -1.36
CA ASP A 186 -5.11 -14.08 -0.06
C ASP A 186 -6.38 -13.57 0.63
N ALA A 187 -7.36 -13.06 -0.13
CA ALA A 187 -8.63 -12.60 0.42
C ALA A 187 -9.46 -13.77 0.97
N VAL A 188 -9.43 -14.92 0.30
CA VAL A 188 -10.08 -16.15 0.77
C VAL A 188 -9.39 -16.67 2.04
N GLY A 189 -8.06 -16.61 2.09
CA GLY A 189 -7.28 -16.95 3.28
C GLY A 189 -7.56 -16.03 4.47
N GLN A 190 -7.80 -14.75 4.21
CA GLN A 190 -8.23 -13.80 5.25
C GLN A 190 -9.61 -14.15 5.81
N LEU A 191 -10.62 -14.32 4.94
CA LEU A 191 -11.96 -14.76 5.34
C LEU A 191 -11.92 -16.08 6.13
N ALA A 192 -11.11 -17.04 5.70
CA ALA A 192 -10.95 -18.32 6.38
C ALA A 192 -10.45 -18.18 7.83
N ARG A 193 -9.49 -17.27 8.07
CA ARG A 193 -8.99 -17.00 9.43
C ARG A 193 -10.06 -16.37 10.31
N TYR A 194 -10.89 -15.49 9.75
CA TYR A 194 -11.98 -14.84 10.47
C TYR A 194 -13.10 -15.81 10.82
N VAL A 195 -13.55 -16.63 9.86
CA VAL A 195 -14.53 -17.69 10.11
C VAL A 195 -14.04 -18.65 11.20
N ALA A 196 -12.77 -19.05 11.16
CA ALA A 196 -12.18 -19.90 12.19
C ALA A 196 -12.16 -19.21 13.56
N ALA A 197 -11.74 -17.94 13.64
CA ALA A 197 -11.72 -17.21 14.90
C ALA A 197 -13.11 -17.05 15.53
N VAL A 198 -14.12 -16.73 14.72
CA VAL A 198 -15.52 -16.64 15.18
C VAL A 198 -16.04 -18.00 15.64
N ARG A 199 -15.70 -19.08 14.92
CA ARG A 199 -16.08 -20.44 15.31
C ARG A 199 -15.46 -20.85 16.65
N ASP A 200 -14.18 -20.54 16.86
CA ASP A 200 -13.48 -20.81 18.12
C ASP A 200 -14.12 -20.02 19.28
N GLU A 201 -14.52 -18.76 19.05
CA GLU A 201 -15.22 -17.95 20.06
C GLU A 201 -16.60 -18.51 20.43
N LEU A 202 -17.32 -19.09 19.47
CA LEU A 202 -18.66 -19.67 19.69
C LEU A 202 -18.62 -21.05 20.36
N THR A 203 -17.52 -21.79 20.20
CA THR A 203 -17.34 -23.14 20.76
C THR A 203 -16.57 -23.16 22.09
N GLY A 204 -15.81 -22.09 22.39
CA GLY A 204 -15.30 -21.82 23.74
C GLY A 204 -16.41 -21.34 24.69
N ASP A 205 -16.13 -21.32 26.00
CA ASP A 205 -17.06 -20.95 27.10
C ASP A 205 -17.58 -19.48 27.04
N GLY A 206 -18.18 -19.04 25.92
CA GLY A 206 -18.56 -17.65 25.62
C GLY A 206 -20.04 -17.34 25.85
N GLU A 207 -20.30 -16.41 26.77
CA GLU A 207 -21.60 -15.88 27.25
C GLU A 207 -22.52 -15.17 26.22
N PHE A 208 -22.32 -15.27 24.90
CA PHE A 208 -22.79 -14.21 23.98
C PHE A 208 -24.06 -14.46 23.15
N LEU A 209 -24.64 -15.66 23.13
CA LEU A 209 -25.92 -15.91 22.43
C LEU A 209 -27.00 -16.40 23.41
N ALA A 210 -27.38 -15.54 24.37
CA ALA A 210 -28.45 -15.85 25.32
C ALA A 210 -29.86 -15.45 24.82
N ASP A 211 -29.97 -14.64 23.75
CA ASP A 211 -31.24 -14.04 23.33
C ASP A 211 -31.82 -14.58 22.00
N HIS A 212 -31.12 -15.48 21.30
CA HIS A 212 -31.66 -16.21 20.15
C HIS A 212 -31.65 -17.71 20.47
N GLU A 213 -32.81 -18.35 20.45
CA GLU A 213 -32.97 -19.79 20.75
C GLU A 213 -32.00 -20.60 19.87
N ALA A 214 -30.94 -21.08 20.50
CA ALA A 214 -29.79 -21.69 19.85
C ALA A 214 -30.20 -22.87 18.96
N ALA A 215 -29.98 -22.73 17.66
CA ALA A 215 -29.91 -23.85 16.75
C ALA A 215 -28.73 -24.74 17.18
N THR A 216 -29.06 -25.90 17.71
CA THR A 216 -28.09 -26.95 18.02
C THR A 216 -27.63 -27.62 16.73
N ALA A 217 -26.46 -27.25 16.20
CA ALA A 217 -25.65 -28.13 15.35
C ALA A 217 -24.24 -27.54 15.21
N ASP A 218 -23.23 -28.39 15.40
CA ASP A 218 -21.84 -28.16 15.04
C ASP A 218 -21.69 -27.35 13.73
N ASP A 219 -20.78 -26.37 13.74
CA ASP A 219 -20.02 -25.87 12.56
C ASP A 219 -20.59 -24.76 11.65
N SER A 220 -21.76 -24.17 11.88
CA SER A 220 -22.44 -23.30 10.89
C SER A 220 -21.99 -21.83 10.80
N VAL A 221 -20.71 -21.49 11.00
CA VAL A 221 -20.23 -20.13 10.67
C VAL A 221 -20.06 -20.01 9.15
N ARG A 222 -20.88 -19.17 8.52
CA ARG A 222 -20.83 -18.89 7.08
C ARG A 222 -19.83 -17.78 6.77
N GLY A 223 -19.01 -17.97 5.74
CA GLY A 223 -18.11 -16.96 5.22
C GLY A 223 -18.61 -16.42 3.88
N VAL A 224 -18.71 -15.09 3.75
CA VAL A 224 -19.10 -14.42 2.51
C VAL A 224 -18.01 -13.45 2.08
N LEU A 225 -17.46 -13.64 0.88
CA LEU A 225 -16.52 -12.71 0.26
C LEU A 225 -17.28 -11.77 -0.69
N VAL A 226 -17.23 -10.47 -0.43
CA VAL A 226 -17.90 -9.44 -1.24
C VAL A 226 -16.84 -8.72 -2.07
N ALA A 227 -16.85 -8.94 -3.37
CA ALA A 227 -15.89 -8.33 -4.29
C ALA A 227 -16.47 -8.25 -5.71
N PRO A 228 -16.09 -7.26 -6.55
CA PRO A 228 -16.56 -7.18 -7.94
C PRO A 228 -16.31 -8.45 -8.75
N SER A 229 -15.18 -9.13 -8.53
CA SER A 229 -14.82 -10.39 -9.20
C SER A 229 -13.71 -11.14 -8.44
N LEU A 230 -13.52 -12.41 -8.80
CA LEU A 230 -12.45 -13.27 -8.27
C LEU A 230 -11.46 -13.64 -9.38
N THR A 231 -10.26 -14.05 -9.00
CA THR A 231 -9.40 -14.89 -9.86
C THR A 231 -9.90 -16.33 -9.84
N ASP A 232 -9.62 -17.13 -10.86
CA ASP A 232 -10.09 -18.53 -10.94
C ASP A 232 -9.61 -19.33 -9.72
N ARG A 233 -8.33 -19.17 -9.35
CA ARG A 233 -7.76 -19.79 -8.15
C ARG A 233 -8.44 -19.36 -6.86
N ALA A 234 -8.92 -18.11 -6.77
CA ALA A 234 -9.68 -17.66 -5.61
C ALA A 234 -11.08 -18.26 -5.60
N ALA A 235 -11.74 -18.40 -6.75
CA ALA A 235 -13.04 -19.04 -6.86
C ALA A 235 -12.97 -20.53 -6.46
N ASP A 236 -11.97 -21.27 -6.95
CA ASP A 236 -11.73 -22.67 -6.58
C ASP A 236 -11.52 -22.80 -5.06
N LEU A 237 -10.67 -21.95 -4.50
CA LEU A 237 -10.31 -21.97 -3.08
C LEU A 237 -11.47 -21.58 -2.15
N LEU A 238 -12.37 -20.73 -2.64
CA LEU A 238 -13.59 -20.30 -1.96
C LEU A 238 -14.61 -21.44 -1.95
N ALA A 239 -14.78 -22.12 -3.09
CA ALA A 239 -15.63 -23.30 -3.23
C ALA A 239 -15.14 -24.48 -2.36
N ASP A 240 -13.84 -24.74 -2.34
CA ASP A 240 -13.21 -25.78 -1.50
C ASP A 240 -13.50 -25.58 -0.01
N ARG A 241 -13.72 -24.33 0.44
CA ARG A 241 -14.06 -23.98 1.82
C ARG A 241 -15.55 -23.86 2.09
N GLY A 242 -16.40 -23.96 1.06
CA GLY A 242 -17.84 -23.73 1.19
C GLY A 242 -18.19 -22.29 1.57
N PHE A 243 -17.37 -21.32 1.14
CA PHE A 243 -17.69 -19.89 1.32
C PHE A 243 -18.45 -19.35 0.12
N ASP A 244 -19.26 -18.32 0.35
CA ASP A 244 -20.07 -17.67 -0.67
C ASP A 244 -19.33 -16.48 -1.28
N HIS A 245 -19.62 -16.17 -2.55
CA HIS A 245 -19.16 -14.95 -3.22
C HIS A 245 -20.34 -14.08 -3.61
N VAL A 246 -20.25 -12.79 -3.28
CA VAL A 246 -21.20 -11.77 -3.71
C VAL A 246 -20.47 -10.79 -4.62
N ALA A 247 -20.89 -10.76 -5.90
CA ALA A 247 -20.35 -9.87 -6.91
C ALA A 247 -20.85 -8.43 -6.71
N LEU A 248 -20.19 -7.67 -5.81
CA LEU A 248 -20.55 -6.30 -5.47
C LEU A 248 -19.31 -5.40 -5.43
N GLY A 249 -19.41 -4.24 -6.08
CA GLY A 249 -18.43 -3.16 -5.96
C GLY A 249 -18.99 -1.98 -5.16
N PRO A 250 -18.12 -1.02 -4.80
CA PRO A 250 -18.56 0.26 -4.26
C PRO A 250 -19.61 0.89 -5.19
N PRO A 251 -20.53 1.72 -4.68
CA PRO A 251 -21.43 2.48 -5.54
C PRO A 251 -20.62 3.19 -6.62
N ALA A 252 -21.00 2.98 -7.89
CA ALA A 252 -20.43 3.78 -8.97
C ALA A 252 -20.88 5.22 -8.73
N ASP A 253 -19.94 6.15 -8.70
CA ASP A 253 -20.30 7.56 -8.80
C ASP A 253 -21.23 7.72 -10.00
N ALA A 254 -22.33 8.45 -9.81
CA ALA A 254 -23.20 8.84 -10.91
C ALA A 254 -22.43 9.81 -11.82
N GLY A 255 -21.54 9.26 -12.64
CA GLY A 255 -20.52 9.95 -13.41
C GLY A 255 -19.86 8.96 -14.36
N GLU A 256 -20.60 8.66 -15.43
CA GLU A 256 -20.16 8.10 -16.71
C GLU A 256 -19.23 6.86 -16.70
N SER A 257 -19.76 5.79 -17.28
CA SER A 257 -18.98 4.69 -17.84
C SER A 257 -17.87 5.20 -18.76
N VAL A 258 -16.63 5.02 -18.33
CA VAL A 258 -15.44 5.03 -19.19
C VAL A 258 -14.72 3.70 -19.03
N ASP A 259 -14.84 2.91 -20.10
CA ASP A 259 -13.93 1.89 -20.62
C ASP A 259 -13.64 0.67 -19.74
N ALA A 260 -14.37 -0.44 -19.90
CA ALA A 260 -14.04 -1.48 -20.89
C ALA A 260 -13.14 -1.01 -22.04
N LEU A 261 -11.83 -1.17 -21.90
CA LEU A 261 -10.87 -1.61 -22.93
C LEU A 261 -9.45 -1.58 -22.35
N ALA A 262 -8.67 -2.62 -22.68
CA ALA A 262 -7.25 -2.86 -22.41
C ALA A 262 -6.89 -3.45 -21.03
N ASP A 263 -6.82 -4.79 -20.97
CA ASP A 263 -5.57 -5.45 -20.58
C ASP A 263 -5.57 -6.88 -21.17
N ASP A 264 -5.05 -6.97 -22.40
CA ASP A 264 -4.66 -8.20 -23.06
C ASP A 264 -3.26 -7.90 -23.65
N SER A 265 -2.32 -8.84 -23.54
CA SER A 265 -0.84 -8.75 -23.74
C SER A 265 -0.06 -8.15 -22.56
N ASP A 266 1.06 -8.67 -22.06
CA ASP A 266 1.98 -9.80 -22.29
C ASP A 266 2.75 -9.91 -20.93
N ASP A 267 3.42 -10.98 -20.49
CA ASP A 267 4.45 -11.76 -21.16
C ASP A 267 4.78 -12.96 -20.26
N SER A 268 4.76 -14.18 -20.80
CA SER A 268 5.30 -15.38 -20.17
C SER A 268 6.65 -15.69 -20.81
N ASP A 269 7.74 -15.27 -20.16
CA ASP A 269 9.09 -15.75 -20.43
C ASP A 269 9.24 -17.17 -19.84
N ASP A 270 8.92 -18.19 -20.64
CA ASP A 270 9.40 -19.56 -20.42
C ASP A 270 10.63 -19.79 -21.30
N LEU A 271 11.82 -19.62 -20.71
CA LEU A 271 13.07 -20.14 -21.26
C LEU A 271 13.20 -21.62 -20.87
N ASP A 272 12.83 -22.50 -21.80
CA ASP A 272 13.09 -23.93 -21.72
C ASP A 272 14.52 -24.24 -22.20
N ASP A 273 15.35 -24.66 -21.25
CA ASP A 273 16.73 -25.10 -21.42
C ASP A 273 16.72 -26.56 -21.89
N SER A 274 16.79 -26.81 -23.21
CA SER A 274 17.00 -28.16 -23.75
C SER A 274 18.29 -28.28 -24.57
N ASN A 275 19.29 -28.72 -23.84
CA ASN A 275 20.47 -29.47 -24.26
C ASN A 275 20.22 -30.36 -25.50
N THR A 276 20.96 -30.15 -26.59
CA THR A 276 21.24 -31.21 -27.58
C THR A 276 22.71 -31.18 -27.99
N THR A 277 23.34 -32.32 -27.74
CA THR A 277 24.73 -32.65 -28.02
C THR A 277 24.91 -33.11 -29.47
N ALA A 278 26.16 -33.00 -29.94
CA ALA A 278 26.82 -33.76 -31.02
C ALA A 278 26.87 -33.15 -32.43
N GLY A 279 28.10 -32.99 -32.93
CA GLY A 279 28.36 -32.75 -34.34
C GLY A 279 29.80 -32.32 -34.64
N SER A 280 30.73 -33.27 -34.61
CA SER A 280 32.15 -33.13 -34.94
C SER A 280 32.44 -32.49 -36.30
N GLY A 281 33.51 -31.69 -36.38
CA GLY A 281 34.15 -31.31 -37.63
C GLY A 281 35.49 -30.61 -37.41
N SER A 282 36.58 -31.38 -37.40
CA SER A 282 37.96 -30.92 -37.56
C SER A 282 38.10 -30.12 -38.87
N ARG A 283 38.97 -29.10 -39.04
CA ARG A 283 40.45 -29.08 -39.01
C ARG A 283 40.93 -27.70 -39.57
N PRO A 284 42.24 -27.40 -39.75
CA PRO A 284 43.09 -26.62 -38.84
C PRO A 284 43.57 -25.25 -39.39
N ASP A 285 44.15 -24.46 -38.47
CA ASP A 285 45.40 -23.66 -38.56
C ASP A 285 45.81 -23.03 -39.91
N GLU A 286 45.85 -21.69 -39.95
CA GLU A 286 46.88 -20.98 -40.69
C GLU A 286 47.23 -19.65 -40.00
N SER A 287 48.52 -19.50 -39.71
CA SER A 287 49.23 -18.41 -39.07
C SER A 287 49.34 -17.13 -39.90
N ALA A 288 49.19 -15.97 -39.27
CA ALA A 288 50.05 -14.77 -39.44
C ALA A 288 49.73 -13.73 -38.35
#